data_AF-A0A660L7N2-F1
#
_entry.id   AF-A0A660L7N2-F1
#
_cell.length_a   1.000
_cell.length_b   1.000
_cell.length_c   1.000
_cell.angle_alpha   90.00
_cell.angle_beta   90.00
_cell.angle_gamma   90.00
#
_symmetry.space_group_name_H-M   'P 1'
#
loop_
_entity.id
_entity.type
_entity.pdbx_description
1 polymer ?
#
loop_
_entity_poly.entity_id
_entity_poly.type
_entity_poly.pdbx_seq_one_letter_code
_entity_poly.pdbx_strand_id
1 'polypeptide(L)'
;MHSPDSNWLSRALKRSSRPSEDDLHHCAACGKDYVNPVEWEPVTPEAWWMQLRCGECHVWREVTVTNRVAERFDVELDRRADLIHRALAKLDREHMAQQVETMIGALRHGLIEPADFARPA
;
A
#
# COMPACT_ATOMS: atom_id res chain seq x y z
N MET A 1 -20.47 16.31 -6.25
CA MET A 1 -21.25 15.09 -6.54
C MET A 1 -21.10 14.17 -5.33
N HIS A 2 -22.22 13.90 -4.66
CA HIS A 2 -22.45 13.10 -3.44
C HIS A 2 -21.85 13.58 -2.10
N SER A 3 -22.70 14.27 -1.34
CA SER A 3 -22.76 14.32 0.14
C SER A 3 -24.03 13.53 0.51
N PRO A 4 -24.09 12.67 1.56
CA PRO A 4 -24.16 13.13 2.96
C PRO A 4 -23.73 12.08 4.03
N ASP A 5 -22.59 12.27 4.68
CA ASP A 5 -22.39 11.85 6.08
C ASP A 5 -21.20 12.63 6.65
N SER A 6 -21.43 13.94 6.77
CA SER A 6 -20.47 14.97 7.21
C SER A 6 -20.17 14.86 8.72
N ASN A 7 -19.80 13.68 9.19
CA ASN A 7 -19.41 13.47 10.58
C ASN A 7 -17.89 13.59 10.77
N TRP A 8 -17.13 13.89 9.70
CA TRP A 8 -15.68 14.07 9.78
C TRP A 8 -15.30 15.30 10.64
N LEU A 9 -16.08 16.39 10.60
CA LEU A 9 -15.90 17.55 11.49
C LEU A 9 -16.00 17.13 12.96
N SER A 10 -16.97 16.29 13.30
CA SER A 10 -17.16 15.77 14.65
C SER A 10 -16.02 14.85 15.08
N ARG A 11 -15.45 14.06 14.14
CA ARG A 11 -14.28 13.19 14.38
C ARG A 11 -13.01 14.01 14.59
N ALA A 12 -12.79 15.02 13.75
CA ALA A 12 -11.65 15.95 13.86
C ALA A 12 -11.67 16.75 15.18
N LEU A 13 -12.86 17.12 15.67
CA LEU A 13 -13.04 17.86 16.93
C LEU A 13 -13.01 16.97 18.18
N LYS A 14 -13.22 15.65 18.04
CA LYS A 14 -13.24 14.71 19.17
C LYS A 14 -11.80 14.39 19.59
N ARG A 15 -11.23 15.28 20.42
CA ARG A 15 -9.97 15.16 21.16
C ARG A 15 -9.09 14.00 20.65
N SER A 16 -8.39 14.23 19.55
CA SER A 16 -7.21 13.42 19.28
C SER A 16 -6.30 13.64 20.49
N SER A 17 -6.08 12.59 21.29
CA SER A 17 -4.93 12.59 22.20
C SER A 17 -3.77 13.04 21.33
N ARG A 18 -3.07 14.14 21.62
CA ARG A 18 -1.85 14.49 20.89
C ARG A 18 -0.85 13.39 21.21
N PRO A 19 -0.71 12.33 20.38
CA PRO A 19 0.46 11.49 20.52
C PRO A 19 1.59 12.39 20.00
N SER A 20 2.84 12.10 20.32
CA SER A 20 3.94 12.77 19.63
C SER A 20 3.71 12.69 18.12
N GLU A 21 4.15 13.70 17.36
CA GLU A 21 4.24 13.69 15.88
C GLU A 21 5.22 12.60 15.37
N ASP A 22 5.48 11.59 16.20
CA ASP A 22 6.29 10.42 15.97
C ASP A 22 5.57 9.54 14.97
N ASP A 23 6.30 9.27 13.89
CA ASP A 23 6.14 8.14 12.98
C ASP A 23 4.72 7.58 12.87
N LEU A 24 3.90 8.26 12.06
CA LEU A 24 2.58 7.76 11.66
C LEU A 24 2.60 6.34 11.12
N HIS A 25 3.76 5.93 10.64
CA HIS A 25 3.98 4.67 9.99
C HIS A 25 4.23 3.50 10.98
N HIS A 26 4.42 3.75 12.29
CA HIS A 26 4.54 2.73 13.33
C HIS A 26 3.22 2.54 14.10
N CYS A 27 2.83 1.29 14.33
CA CYS A 27 1.62 0.96 15.04
C CYS A 27 1.79 1.12 16.54
N ALA A 28 0.92 1.92 17.17
CA ALA A 28 0.92 2.10 18.63
C ALA A 28 0.58 0.82 19.43
N ALA A 29 -0.01 -0.19 18.79
CA ALA A 29 -0.40 -1.44 19.45
C ALA A 29 0.66 -2.55 19.32
N CYS A 30 1.18 -2.81 18.12
CA CYS A 30 2.14 -3.90 17.87
C CYS A 30 3.55 -3.43 17.54
N GLY A 31 3.79 -2.12 17.41
CA GLY A 31 5.08 -1.54 17.06
C GLY A 31 5.54 -1.78 15.61
N LYS A 32 4.78 -2.51 14.79
CA LYS A 32 5.12 -2.76 13.38
C LYS A 32 4.90 -1.53 12.52
N ASP A 33 5.66 -1.46 11.44
CA ASP A 33 5.64 -0.38 10.48
C ASP A 33 4.64 -0.63 9.32
N TYR A 34 3.55 -1.36 9.58
CA TYR A 34 2.54 -1.66 8.55
C TYR A 34 1.34 -0.72 8.59
N VAL A 35 1.50 0.47 9.15
CA VAL A 35 0.41 1.46 9.22
C VAL A 35 0.26 2.16 7.87
N ASN A 36 -0.95 2.09 7.31
CA ASN A 36 -1.30 2.75 6.06
C ASN A 36 -2.56 3.61 6.25
N PRO A 37 -2.66 4.76 5.56
CA PRO A 37 -3.90 5.50 5.49
C PRO A 37 -4.92 4.72 4.65
N VAL A 38 -6.16 4.70 5.10
CA VAL A 38 -7.29 4.13 4.33
C VAL A 38 -8.27 5.19 3.87
N GLU A 39 -8.29 6.34 4.56
CA GLU A 39 -9.11 7.51 4.28
C GLU A 39 -8.35 8.74 4.79
N TRP A 40 -8.42 9.84 4.06
CA TRP A 40 -7.74 11.08 4.41
C TRP A 40 -8.39 12.28 3.74
N GLU A 41 -8.45 13.40 4.45
CA GLU A 41 -9.06 14.64 3.95
C GLU A 41 -8.35 15.87 4.55
N PRO A 42 -8.24 16.98 3.80
CA PRO A 42 -7.77 18.24 4.36
C PRO A 42 -8.81 18.81 5.32
N VAL A 43 -8.41 19.14 6.55
CA VAL A 43 -9.30 19.75 7.55
C VAL A 43 -9.13 21.26 7.66
N THR A 44 -7.92 21.74 7.40
CA THR A 44 -7.57 23.16 7.19
C THR A 44 -6.54 23.22 6.05
N PRO A 45 -6.19 24.42 5.53
CA PRO A 45 -5.14 24.52 4.51
C PRO A 45 -3.77 23.96 4.95
N GLU A 46 -3.53 23.87 6.26
CA GLU A 46 -2.26 23.43 6.85
C GLU A 46 -2.33 22.05 7.54
N ALA A 47 -3.49 21.38 7.55
CA ALA A 47 -3.70 20.15 8.28
C ALA A 47 -4.59 19.13 7.58
N TRP A 48 -4.28 17.85 7.79
CA TRP A 48 -4.96 16.69 7.25
C TRP A 48 -5.49 15.82 8.37
N TRP A 49 -6.72 15.35 8.24
CA TRP A 49 -7.23 14.23 9.02
C TRP A 49 -7.00 12.94 8.24
N MET A 50 -6.66 11.87 8.95
CA MET A 50 -6.42 10.55 8.38
C MET A 50 -6.99 9.47 9.29
N GLN A 51 -7.63 8.47 8.67
CA GLN A 51 -7.92 7.20 9.29
C GLN A 51 -6.85 6.19 8.88
N LEU A 52 -6.09 5.72 9.87
CA LEU A 52 -4.98 4.80 9.70
C LEU A 52 -5.37 3.40 10.16
N ARG A 53 -4.87 2.38 9.47
CA ARG A 53 -5.01 0.96 9.84
C ARG A 53 -3.66 0.27 9.81
N CYS A 54 -3.37 -0.52 10.83
CA CYS A 54 -2.21 -1.42 10.80
C CYS A 54 -2.50 -2.67 9.95
N GLY A 55 -1.65 -2.95 8.97
CA GLY A 55 -1.68 -4.17 8.17
C GLY A 55 -1.40 -5.45 8.98
N GLU A 56 -0.66 -5.35 10.10
CA GLU A 56 -0.35 -6.48 10.98
C GLU A 56 -1.52 -6.85 11.90
N CYS A 57 -1.83 -5.96 12.85
CA CYS A 57 -2.75 -6.26 13.96
C CYS A 57 -4.14 -5.68 13.74
N HIS A 58 -4.36 -5.01 12.61
CA HIS A 58 -5.65 -4.42 12.20
C HIS A 58 -6.22 -3.34 13.12
N VAL A 59 -5.43 -2.85 14.09
CA VAL A 59 -5.82 -1.71 14.93
C VAL A 59 -5.97 -0.44 14.08
N TRP A 60 -6.99 0.33 14.41
CA TRP A 60 -7.35 1.58 13.78
C TRP A 60 -6.95 2.78 14.63
N ARG A 61 -6.55 3.88 13.98
CA ARG A 61 -6.27 5.16 14.65
C ARG A 61 -6.68 6.31 13.75
N GLU A 62 -7.41 7.28 14.30
CA GLU A 62 -7.66 8.56 13.64
C GLU A 62 -6.66 9.60 14.13
N VAL A 63 -6.10 10.40 13.22
CA VAL A 63 -5.14 11.47 13.52
C VAL A 63 -5.46 12.72 12.72
N THR A 64 -5.09 13.87 13.26
CA THR A 64 -4.99 15.12 12.51
C THR A 64 -3.56 15.62 12.61
N VAL A 65 -2.93 15.87 11.47
CA VAL A 65 -1.51 16.20 11.37
C VAL A 65 -1.29 17.40 10.46
N THR A 66 -0.15 18.06 10.61
CA THR A 66 0.24 19.18 9.72
C THR A 66 0.64 18.66 8.34
N ASN A 67 0.62 19.55 7.33
CA ASN A 67 1.11 19.23 5.98
C ASN A 67 2.52 18.63 6.00
N ARG A 68 3.43 19.20 6.80
CA ARG A 68 4.80 18.70 6.94
C ARG A 68 4.86 17.23 7.42
N VAL A 69 3.97 16.85 8.33
CA VAL A 69 3.91 15.46 8.83
C VAL A 69 3.28 14.54 7.78
N ALA A 70 2.23 15.01 7.09
CA ALA A 70 1.62 14.27 5.98
C ALA A 70 2.62 14.00 4.84
N GLU A 71 3.38 15.01 4.41
CA GLU A 71 4.42 14.89 3.37
C GLU A 71 5.51 13.90 3.77
N ARG A 72 5.98 13.93 5.02
CA ARG A 72 6.95 12.94 5.52
C ARG A 72 6.39 11.53 5.50
N PHE A 73 5.11 11.37 5.80
CA PHE A 73 4.47 10.08 5.81
C PHE A 73 4.31 9.54 4.38
N ASP A 74 3.93 10.39 3.43
CA ASP A 74 3.82 10.06 1.99
C ASP A 74 5.14 9.53 1.43
N VAL A 75 6.26 10.23 1.70
CA VAL A 75 7.61 9.77 1.30
C VAL A 75 7.94 8.38 1.85
N GLU A 76 7.54 8.07 3.09
CA GLU A 76 7.81 6.77 3.68
C GLU A 76 6.89 5.67 3.12
N LEU A 77 5.64 6.00 2.78
CA LEU A 77 4.73 5.08 2.08
C LEU A 77 5.27 4.72 0.69
N ASP A 78 5.70 5.71 -0.07
CA ASP A 78 6.31 5.52 -1.39
C ASP A 78 7.54 4.62 -1.28
N ARG A 79 8.44 4.91 -0.33
CA ARG A 79 9.65 4.10 -0.10
C ARG A 79 9.32 2.62 0.16
N ARG A 80 8.24 2.33 0.88
CA ARG A 80 7.80 0.95 1.20
C ARG A 80 7.14 0.28 0.02
N ALA A 81 6.26 0.98 -0.69
CA ALA A 81 5.66 0.48 -1.93
C ALA A 81 6.76 0.10 -2.94
N ASP A 82 7.81 0.92 -3.03
CA ASP A 82 8.99 0.69 -3.84
C ASP A 82 9.74 -0.61 -3.50
N LEU A 83 9.85 -0.95 -2.20
CA LEU A 83 10.46 -2.21 -1.77
C LEU A 83 9.63 -3.41 -2.23
N ILE A 84 8.31 -3.31 -2.12
CA ILE A 84 7.38 -4.35 -2.58
C ILE A 84 7.48 -4.50 -4.11
N HIS A 85 7.45 -3.41 -4.86
CA HIS A 85 7.57 -3.44 -6.32
C HIS A 85 8.89 -4.06 -6.78
N ARG A 86 10.01 -3.71 -6.13
CA ARG A 86 11.32 -4.32 -6.45
C ARG A 86 11.35 -5.81 -6.15
N ALA A 87 10.78 -6.24 -5.04
CA ALA A 87 10.70 -7.65 -4.67
C ALA A 87 9.82 -8.44 -5.67
N LEU A 88 8.65 -7.89 -6.02
CA LEU A 88 7.76 -8.48 -7.01
C LEU A 88 8.45 -8.60 -8.38
N ALA A 89 9.07 -7.52 -8.87
CA ALA A 89 9.76 -7.53 -10.14
C ALA A 89 10.94 -8.52 -10.18
N LYS A 90 11.59 -8.79 -9.04
CA LYS A 90 12.61 -9.82 -8.94
C LYS A 90 12.00 -11.21 -9.07
N LEU A 91 10.94 -11.50 -8.32
CA LEU A 91 10.24 -12.79 -8.37
C LEU A 91 9.69 -13.07 -9.77
N ASP A 92 9.12 -12.07 -10.43
CA ASP A 92 8.59 -12.19 -11.79
C ASP A 92 9.70 -12.56 -12.80
N ARG A 93 10.88 -11.93 -12.68
CA ARG A 93 12.03 -12.27 -13.54
C ARG A 93 12.53 -13.69 -13.30
N GLU A 94 12.63 -14.11 -12.04
CA GLU A 94 13.06 -15.46 -11.68
C GLU A 94 12.06 -16.51 -12.21
N HIS A 95 10.76 -16.24 -12.06
CA HIS A 95 9.72 -17.10 -12.58
C HIS A 95 9.74 -17.17 -14.11
N MET A 96 9.86 -16.04 -14.79
CA MET A 96 9.92 -15.99 -16.25
C MET A 96 11.15 -16.73 -16.79
N ALA A 97 12.31 -16.59 -16.15
CA ALA A 97 13.51 -17.34 -16.54
C ALA A 97 13.28 -18.85 -16.45
N GLN A 98 12.68 -19.32 -15.36
CA GLN A 98 12.34 -20.74 -15.19
C GLN A 98 11.33 -21.24 -16.23
N GLN A 99 10.33 -20.42 -16.55
CA GLN A 99 9.34 -20.74 -17.59
C GLN A 99 10.01 -20.86 -18.97
N VAL A 100 10.92 -19.94 -19.31
CA VAL A 100 11.67 -19.98 -20.58
C VAL A 100 12.51 -21.24 -20.69
N GLU A 101 13.26 -21.62 -19.64
CA GLU A 101 14.05 -22.86 -19.67
C GLU A 101 13.18 -24.11 -19.84
N THR A 102 12.01 -24.12 -19.19
CA THR A 102 11.03 -25.21 -19.35
C THR A 102 10.51 -25.28 -20.79
N MET A 103 10.20 -24.12 -21.39
CA MET A 103 9.75 -24.00 -22.78
C MET A 103 10.83 -24.47 -23.77
N ILE A 104 12.09 -24.08 -23.55
CA ILE A 104 13.23 -24.53 -24.37
C ILE A 104 13.37 -26.06 -24.29
N GLY A 105 13.25 -26.63 -23.08
CA GLY A 105 13.27 -28.09 -22.90
C GLY A 105 12.14 -28.77 -23.67
N ALA A 106 10.91 -28.27 -23.56
CA ALA A 106 9.76 -28.81 -24.26
C ALA A 106 9.93 -28.74 -25.79
N LEU A 107 10.43 -27.62 -26.34
CA LEU A 107 10.76 -27.49 -27.77
C LEU A 107 11.82 -28.49 -28.21
N ARG A 108 12.92 -28.64 -27.45
CA ARG A 108 14.01 -29.57 -27.77
C ARG A 108 13.56 -31.02 -27.78
N HIS A 109 12.60 -31.37 -26.94
CA HIS A 109 12.05 -32.72 -26.84
C HIS A 109 10.80 -32.93 -27.71
N GLY A 110 10.38 -31.92 -28.49
CA GLY A 110 9.19 -32.01 -29.35
C GLY A 110 7.89 -32.21 -28.56
N LEU A 111 7.83 -31.75 -27.32
CA LEU A 111 6.63 -31.83 -26.47
C LEU A 111 5.63 -30.71 -26.76
N ILE A 112 6.07 -29.69 -27.50
CA ILE A 112 5.26 -28.56 -27.96
C ILE A 112 5.65 -28.19 -29.39
N GLU A 113 4.69 -27.72 -30.16
CA GLU A 113 4.80 -27.33 -31.57
C GLU A 113 4.01 -26.03 -31.84
N PRO A 114 4.20 -25.36 -33.00
CA PRO A 114 3.52 -24.10 -33.30
C PRO A 114 1.98 -24.16 -33.21
N ALA A 115 1.40 -25.33 -33.46
CA ALA A 115 -0.04 -25.54 -33.38
C ALA A 115 -0.60 -25.35 -31.95
N ASP A 116 0.21 -25.59 -30.92
CA ASP A 116 -0.19 -25.43 -29.51
C ASP A 116 -0.47 -23.96 -29.13
N PHE A 117 0.00 -23.01 -29.94
CA PHE A 117 -0.20 -21.56 -29.73
C PHE A 117 -1.28 -20.98 -30.63
N ALA A 118 -1.91 -21.77 -31.49
CA ALA A 118 -2.99 -21.29 -32.34
C ALA A 118 -4.22 -20.91 -31.49
N ARG A 119 -4.90 -19.82 -31.85
CA ARG A 119 -6.18 -19.48 -31.22
C ARG A 119 -7.21 -20.57 -31.54
N PRO A 120 -7.97 -21.06 -30.55
CA PRO A 120 -9.12 -21.93 -30.82
C PRO A 120 -10.12 -21.22 -31.73
N ALA A 121 -10.74 -21.99 -32.63
CA ALA A 121 -11.84 -21.54 -33.50
C ALA A 121 -13.13 -21.32 -32.70
#